data_AF-A0A8H5UMS6-F1
#
_entry.id   AF-A0A8H5UMS6-F1
#
_cell.length_a   1.000
_cell.length_b   1.000
_cell.length_c   1.000
_cell.angle_alpha   90.00
_cell.angle_beta   90.00
_cell.angle_gamma   90.00
#
_symmetry.space_group_name_H-M   'P 1'
#
loop_
_entity.id
_entity.type
_entity.pdbx_description
1 polymer ?
#
loop_
_entity_poly.entity_id
_entity_poly.type
_entity_poly.pdbx_seq_one_letter_code
_entity_poly.pdbx_strand_id
1 'polypeptide(L)'
;MPSITAVTIFIFGLSAFNHGVSNLISPRKALAAKQLQDSALPALNGFSVAIIGIGIYYMLAAYQENRGFFTLTLARFISARIFWLQGPAWRVIATWEAFSAALTAVALAYEGYHGIQEALLTVPGGSLLQDIPLELRQTIFELVLTAPVAPSSPSESQHGRDQLLYCLRDVRCGWRRQGVWQQPPRNKSLSLLLVSKQFYIEVQNIFRRLPNNYHVDIMSVKNYGFWPTWDIAKRPTSRYIDKVTSTIRIFEPTDDLDDRFKDSLSFRGGHGGPEGAVWAIYELLVSLIQHGPGYIGLPNNQRFIINEIEVNVVAPTDGAAHTKFSCRDNDNPWWLRWSGIEYGKQLVPEERLANYMISHLDTAFEAESDVRPYGQELYEQIFESITFQLNGQEWKKRRIDDLAIDGIGA
;
A
#
# COMPACT_ATOMS: atom_id res chain seq x y z
N MET A 1 -4.85 29.19 -14.41
CA MET A 1 -5.61 29.26 -15.68
C MET A 1 -5.24 28.04 -16.50
N PRO A 2 -6.19 27.39 -17.20
CA PRO A 2 -5.88 26.22 -18.02
C PRO A 2 -4.88 26.59 -19.12
N SER A 3 -3.97 25.67 -19.45
CA SER A 3 -3.00 25.86 -20.51
C SER A 3 -3.70 26.04 -21.86
N ILE A 4 -3.06 26.77 -22.79
CA ILE A 4 -3.60 26.96 -24.15
C ILE A 4 -3.77 25.57 -24.80
N THR A 5 -2.84 24.66 -24.54
CA THR A 5 -2.88 23.28 -24.99
C THR A 5 -4.05 22.49 -24.39
N ALA A 6 -4.33 22.65 -23.09
CA ALA A 6 -5.50 22.02 -22.47
C ALA A 6 -6.81 22.51 -23.11
N VAL A 7 -6.92 23.81 -23.41
CA VAL A 7 -8.09 24.38 -24.09
C VAL A 7 -8.26 23.79 -25.49
N THR A 8 -7.19 23.67 -26.28
CA THR A 8 -7.28 23.09 -27.63
C THR A 8 -7.70 21.62 -27.57
N ILE A 9 -7.06 20.82 -26.70
CA ILE A 9 -7.39 19.40 -26.51
C ILE A 9 -8.83 19.22 -26.01
N PHE A 10 -9.30 20.07 -25.11
CA PHE A 10 -10.67 20.03 -24.61
C PHE A 10 -11.69 20.28 -25.74
N ILE A 11 -11.48 21.32 -26.55
CA ILE A 11 -12.34 21.62 -27.71
C ILE A 11 -12.37 20.44 -28.69
N PHE A 12 -11.23 19.79 -28.92
CA PHE A 12 -11.17 18.63 -29.79
C PHE A 12 -11.86 17.42 -29.18
N GLY A 13 -11.67 17.16 -27.89
CA GLY A 13 -12.37 16.10 -27.17
C GLY A 13 -13.88 16.26 -27.25
N LEU A 14 -14.39 17.48 -27.05
CA LEU A 14 -15.81 17.81 -27.18
C LEU A 14 -16.31 17.61 -28.61
N SER A 15 -15.53 18.01 -29.62
CA SER A 15 -15.89 17.80 -31.03
C SER A 15 -15.98 16.31 -31.40
N ALA A 16 -15.03 15.50 -30.94
CA ALA A 16 -15.02 14.06 -31.15
C ALA A 16 -16.22 13.41 -30.47
N PHE A 17 -16.46 13.73 -29.20
CA PHE A 17 -17.62 13.25 -28.45
C PHE A 17 -18.94 13.53 -29.20
N ASN A 18 -19.16 14.78 -29.60
CA ASN A 18 -20.37 15.18 -30.33
C ASN A 18 -20.49 14.46 -31.69
N HIS A 19 -19.38 14.27 -32.40
CA HIS A 19 -19.38 13.55 -33.68
C HIS A 19 -19.77 12.07 -33.51
N GLY A 20 -19.22 11.40 -32.49
CA GLY A 20 -19.55 10.00 -32.19
C GLY A 20 -21.02 9.84 -31.78
N VAL A 21 -21.54 10.72 -30.92
CA VAL A 21 -22.96 10.74 -30.54
C VAL A 21 -23.86 10.99 -31.74
N SER A 22 -23.54 11.98 -32.57
CA SER A 22 -24.32 12.29 -33.77
C SER A 22 -24.37 11.11 -34.76
N ASN A 23 -23.27 10.36 -34.91
CA ASN A 23 -23.24 9.19 -35.77
C ASN A 23 -24.13 8.07 -35.23
N LEU A 24 -24.21 7.88 -33.90
CA LEU A 24 -25.11 6.87 -33.30
C LEU A 24 -26.59 7.26 -33.34
N ILE A 25 -26.91 8.55 -33.26
CA ILE A 25 -28.29 9.05 -33.36
C ILE A 25 -28.82 8.91 -34.80
N SER A 26 -27.97 9.10 -35.80
CA SER A 26 -28.36 9.05 -37.22
C SER A 26 -27.38 8.25 -38.08
N PRO A 27 -27.25 6.94 -37.84
CA PRO A 27 -26.18 6.13 -38.43
C PRO A 27 -26.30 6.00 -39.95
N ARG A 28 -27.53 5.96 -40.51
CA ARG A 28 -27.74 5.93 -41.97
C ARG A 28 -27.31 7.24 -42.65
N LYS A 29 -27.51 8.39 -42.00
CA LYS A 29 -27.03 9.69 -42.53
C LYS A 29 -25.51 9.76 -42.50
N ALA A 30 -24.89 9.28 -41.42
CA ALA A 30 -23.44 9.21 -41.28
C ALA A 30 -22.80 8.26 -42.31
N LEU A 31 -23.48 7.14 -42.61
CA LEU A 31 -23.05 6.15 -43.59
C LEU A 31 -23.09 6.72 -45.02
N ALA A 32 -24.18 7.40 -45.38
CA ALA A 32 -24.30 8.11 -46.65
C ALA A 32 -23.26 9.24 -46.80
N ALA A 33 -23.02 10.02 -45.74
CA ALA A 33 -22.02 11.09 -45.74
C ALA A 33 -20.59 10.57 -45.98
N LYS A 34 -20.30 9.33 -45.56
CA LYS A 34 -19.00 8.67 -45.74
C LYS A 34 -18.93 7.79 -47.01
N GLN A 35 -19.99 7.78 -47.83
CA GLN A 35 -20.13 6.95 -49.03
C GLN A 35 -19.87 5.45 -48.77
N LEU A 36 -20.29 4.96 -47.60
CA LEU A 36 -20.13 3.56 -47.22
C LEU A 36 -21.33 2.71 -47.69
N GLN A 37 -21.14 1.39 -47.79
CA GLN A 37 -22.24 0.45 -48.03
C GLN A 37 -22.98 0.13 -46.74
N ASP A 38 -24.26 -0.23 -46.82
CA ASP A 38 -25.09 -0.56 -45.65
C ASP A 38 -24.51 -1.72 -44.80
N SER A 39 -23.71 -2.60 -45.42
CA SER A 39 -22.97 -3.66 -44.73
C SER A 39 -21.95 -3.15 -43.72
N ALA A 40 -21.49 -1.89 -43.84
CA ALA A 40 -20.55 -1.25 -42.93
C ALA A 40 -21.22 -0.67 -41.67
N LEU A 41 -22.54 -0.76 -41.52
CA LEU A 41 -23.29 -0.18 -40.41
C LEU A 41 -22.80 -0.66 -39.02
N PRO A 42 -22.53 -1.96 -38.78
CA PRO A 42 -22.01 -2.40 -37.48
C PRO A 42 -20.63 -1.82 -37.17
N ALA A 43 -19.76 -1.74 -38.18
CA ALA A 43 -18.42 -1.15 -38.05
C ALA A 43 -18.49 0.35 -37.76
N LEU A 44 -19.42 1.08 -38.40
CA LEU A 44 -19.64 2.50 -38.15
C LEU A 44 -20.13 2.76 -36.71
N ASN A 45 -21.00 1.91 -36.18
CA ASN A 45 -21.47 2.01 -34.80
C ASN A 45 -20.32 1.76 -33.81
N GLY A 46 -19.53 0.69 -34.01
CA GLY A 46 -18.35 0.41 -33.19
C GLY A 46 -17.32 1.54 -33.23
N PHE A 47 -17.06 2.09 -34.41
CA PHE A 47 -16.18 3.25 -34.60
C PHE A 47 -16.72 4.50 -33.89
N SER A 48 -18.03 4.71 -33.90
CA SER A 48 -18.67 5.86 -33.23
C SER A 48 -18.54 5.78 -31.71
N VAL A 49 -18.65 4.59 -31.11
CA VAL A 49 -18.38 4.38 -29.68
C VAL A 49 -16.91 4.64 -29.34
N ALA A 50 -15.98 4.18 -30.19
CA ALA A 50 -14.56 4.46 -30.00
C ALA A 50 -14.26 5.97 -30.04
N ILE A 51 -14.88 6.71 -30.96
CA ILE A 51 -14.77 8.18 -31.05
C ILE A 51 -15.28 8.86 -29.76
N ILE A 52 -16.41 8.39 -29.20
CA ILE A 52 -16.93 8.91 -27.92
C ILE A 52 -15.90 8.69 -26.80
N GLY A 53 -15.33 7.48 -26.72
CA GLY A 53 -14.28 7.16 -25.74
C GLY A 53 -13.07 8.07 -25.88
N ILE A 54 -12.57 8.28 -27.10
CA ILE A 54 -11.47 9.21 -27.38
C ILE A 54 -11.82 10.64 -26.91
N GLY A 55 -13.04 11.11 -27.19
CA GLY A 55 -13.52 12.41 -26.75
C GLY A 55 -13.48 12.60 -25.24
N ILE A 56 -13.95 11.59 -24.49
CA ILE A 56 -13.91 11.56 -23.02
C ILE A 56 -12.46 11.60 -22.52
N TYR A 57 -11.57 10.78 -23.08
CA TYR A 57 -10.16 10.76 -22.68
C TYR A 57 -9.46 12.08 -22.96
N TYR A 58 -9.79 12.77 -24.06
CA TYR A 58 -9.21 14.08 -24.37
C TYR A 58 -9.67 15.15 -23.38
N MET A 59 -10.97 15.18 -23.04
CA MET A 59 -11.49 16.09 -22.03
C MET A 59 -10.89 15.81 -20.64
N LEU A 60 -10.71 14.54 -20.27
CA LEU A 60 -10.05 14.15 -19.03
C LEU A 60 -8.57 14.54 -19.01
N ALA A 61 -7.85 14.31 -20.11
CA ALA A 61 -6.44 14.70 -20.23
C ALA A 61 -6.26 16.22 -20.16
N ALA A 62 -7.19 16.99 -20.73
CA ALA A 62 -7.22 18.45 -20.61
C ALA A 62 -7.44 18.88 -19.15
N TYR A 63 -8.38 18.26 -18.44
CA TYR A 63 -8.62 18.51 -17.02
C TYR A 63 -7.40 18.18 -16.14
N GLN A 64 -6.66 17.11 -16.49
CA GLN A 64 -5.47 16.65 -15.78
C GLN A 64 -4.18 17.39 -16.18
N GLU A 65 -4.22 18.32 -17.14
CA GLU A 65 -3.02 18.99 -17.70
C GLU A 65 -1.92 18.01 -18.12
N ASN A 66 -2.31 16.86 -18.70
CA ASN A 66 -1.38 15.78 -19.01
C ASN A 66 -0.60 16.06 -20.31
N ARG A 67 0.54 16.76 -20.18
CA ARG A 67 1.42 17.13 -21.31
C ARG A 67 1.99 15.95 -22.10
N GLY A 68 2.24 14.81 -21.43
CA GLY A 68 2.64 13.58 -22.10
C GLY A 68 1.55 13.09 -23.05
N PHE A 69 0.29 13.10 -22.58
CA PHE A 69 -0.85 12.77 -23.41
C PHE A 69 -1.06 13.76 -24.55
N PHE A 70 -0.93 15.08 -24.31
CA PHE A 70 -1.02 16.11 -25.35
C PHE A 70 -0.04 15.86 -26.49
N THR A 71 1.21 15.49 -26.16
CA THR A 71 2.24 15.18 -27.16
C THR A 71 1.88 13.93 -27.97
N LEU A 72 1.34 12.89 -27.32
CA LEU A 72 0.87 11.69 -28.01
C LEU A 72 -0.31 11.98 -28.95
N THR A 73 -1.14 12.98 -28.66
CA THR A 73 -2.21 13.38 -29.59
C THR A 73 -1.69 13.92 -30.93
N LEU A 74 -0.39 14.25 -31.06
CA LEU A 74 0.20 14.58 -32.37
C LEU A 74 0.22 13.38 -33.33
N ALA A 75 0.02 12.16 -32.84
CA ALA A 75 -0.22 10.98 -33.68
C ALA A 75 -1.44 11.15 -34.62
N ARG A 76 -2.32 12.14 -34.35
CA ARG A 76 -3.43 12.52 -35.24
C ARG A 76 -2.98 12.97 -36.63
N PHE A 77 -1.72 13.39 -36.83
CA PHE A 77 -1.17 13.59 -38.18
C PHE A 77 -1.15 12.29 -38.99
N ILE A 78 -0.95 11.15 -38.33
CA ILE A 78 -1.02 9.83 -38.96
C ILE A 78 -2.45 9.54 -39.39
N SER A 79 -3.43 9.77 -38.50
CA SER A 79 -4.85 9.61 -38.81
C SER A 79 -5.30 10.52 -39.96
N ALA A 80 -4.86 11.79 -39.97
CA ALA A 80 -5.12 12.73 -41.05
C ALA A 80 -4.63 12.19 -42.40
N ARG A 81 -3.40 11.66 -42.43
CA ARG A 81 -2.82 11.07 -43.65
C ARG A 81 -3.59 9.83 -44.10
N ILE A 82 -3.98 8.95 -43.18
CA ILE A 82 -4.78 7.77 -43.49
C ILE A 82 -6.12 8.20 -44.09
N PHE A 83 -6.86 9.11 -43.45
CA PHE A 83 -8.16 9.59 -43.95
C PHE A 83 -8.04 10.30 -45.30
N TRP A 84 -6.94 11.01 -45.55
CA TRP A 84 -6.70 11.64 -46.85
C TRP A 84 -6.63 10.63 -47.99
N LEU A 85 -6.02 9.47 -47.74
CA LEU A 85 -5.86 8.39 -48.72
C LEU A 85 -7.17 7.63 -48.98
N GLN A 86 -8.15 7.68 -48.07
CA GLN A 86 -9.45 7.03 -48.22
C GLN A 86 -10.38 7.74 -49.23
N GLY A 87 -9.98 8.89 -49.77
CA GLY A 87 -10.68 9.59 -50.85
C GLY A 87 -11.53 10.78 -50.41
N PRO A 88 -12.27 11.41 -51.35
CA PRO A 88 -12.90 12.72 -51.14
C PRO A 88 -13.87 12.79 -49.95
N ALA A 89 -14.63 11.72 -49.69
CA ALA A 89 -15.58 11.65 -48.59
C ALA A 89 -14.93 11.78 -47.20
N TRP A 90 -13.64 11.47 -47.09
CA TRP A 90 -12.88 11.49 -45.82
C TRP A 90 -11.99 12.72 -45.67
N ARG A 91 -11.87 13.56 -46.70
CA ARG A 91 -10.98 14.73 -46.70
C ARG A 91 -11.37 15.77 -45.66
N VAL A 92 -12.66 15.96 -45.39
CA VAL A 92 -13.12 16.90 -44.35
C VAL A 92 -12.59 16.49 -42.97
N ILE A 93 -12.64 15.19 -42.66
CA ILE A 93 -12.14 14.64 -41.40
C ILE A 93 -10.61 14.73 -41.37
N ALA A 94 -9.95 14.40 -42.49
CA ALA A 94 -8.50 14.50 -42.61
C ALA A 94 -7.99 15.93 -42.36
N THR A 95 -8.65 16.95 -42.94
CA THR A 95 -8.31 18.36 -42.73
C THR A 95 -8.52 18.76 -41.28
N TRP A 96 -9.61 18.32 -40.65
CA TRP A 96 -9.88 18.60 -39.24
C TRP A 96 -8.80 18.00 -38.33
N GLU A 97 -8.43 16.73 -38.54
CA GLU A 97 -7.37 16.05 -37.79
C GLU A 97 -6.01 16.75 -37.95
N ALA A 98 -5.65 17.16 -39.17
CA ALA A 98 -4.39 17.86 -39.42
C ALA A 98 -4.36 19.25 -38.78
N PHE A 99 -5.43 20.03 -38.96
CA PHE A 99 -5.52 21.39 -38.40
C PHE A 99 -5.43 21.39 -36.88
N SER A 100 -6.15 20.48 -36.24
CA SER A 100 -6.20 20.36 -34.78
C SER A 100 -4.90 19.82 -34.17
N ALA A 101 -4.25 18.86 -34.83
CA ALA A 101 -2.91 18.41 -34.45
C ALA A 101 -1.88 19.55 -34.59
N ALA A 102 -1.97 20.34 -35.66
CA ALA A 102 -1.11 21.51 -35.85
C ALA A 102 -1.33 22.58 -34.79
N LEU A 103 -2.59 22.89 -34.45
CA LEU A 103 -2.92 23.85 -33.38
C LEU A 103 -2.36 23.38 -32.03
N THR A 104 -2.47 22.07 -31.74
CA THR A 104 -1.91 21.47 -30.52
C THR A 104 -0.38 21.54 -30.52
N ALA A 105 0.28 21.26 -31.65
CA ALA A 105 1.74 21.37 -31.78
C ALA A 105 2.22 22.81 -31.59
N VAL A 106 1.52 23.79 -32.16
CA VAL A 106 1.84 25.22 -31.99
C VAL A 106 1.63 25.64 -30.54
N ALA A 107 0.53 25.22 -29.88
CA ALA A 107 0.30 25.50 -28.47
C ALA A 107 1.40 24.91 -27.58
N LEU A 108 1.78 23.64 -27.81
CA LEU A 108 2.88 22.99 -27.11
C LEU A 108 4.22 23.69 -27.34
N ALA A 109 4.50 24.11 -28.57
CA ALA A 109 5.74 24.82 -28.91
C ALA A 109 5.77 26.23 -28.30
N TYR A 110 4.64 26.94 -28.32
CA TYR A 110 4.50 28.26 -27.72
C TYR A 110 4.67 28.22 -26.20
N GLU A 111 4.02 27.27 -25.53
CA GLU A 111 4.18 27.05 -24.09
C GLU A 111 5.59 26.56 -23.72
N GLY A 112 6.20 25.72 -24.56
CA GLY A 112 7.59 25.30 -24.40
C GLY A 112 8.55 26.47 -24.53
N TYR A 113 8.36 27.33 -25.52
CA TYR A 113 9.19 28.51 -25.76
C TYR A 113 9.03 29.57 -24.66
N HIS A 114 7.80 29.89 -24.24
CA HIS A 114 7.58 30.80 -23.10
C HIS A 114 8.09 30.23 -21.78
N GLY A 115 7.96 28.92 -21.55
CA GLY A 115 8.56 28.27 -20.37
C GLY A 115 10.08 28.38 -20.35
N ILE A 116 10.75 28.35 -21.50
CA ILE A 116 12.20 28.56 -21.63
C ILE A 116 12.58 30.03 -21.41
N GLN A 117 11.76 30.98 -21.88
CA GLN A 117 12.03 32.42 -21.77
C GLN A 117 11.78 32.95 -20.34
N GLU A 118 10.76 32.44 -19.64
CA GLU A 118 10.55 32.69 -18.21
C GLU A 118 11.67 32.08 -17.36
N ALA A 119 12.16 30.89 -17.71
CA ALA A 119 13.30 30.24 -17.03
C ALA A 119 14.64 30.99 -17.23
N LEU A 120 14.78 31.80 -18.28
CA LEU A 120 15.96 32.63 -18.55
C LEU A 120 15.89 34.03 -17.90
N LEU A 121 14.69 34.51 -17.54
CA LEU A 121 14.47 35.86 -17.01
C LEU A 121 14.04 35.89 -15.53
N THR A 122 13.72 34.74 -14.94
CA THR A 122 13.45 34.63 -13.50
C THR A 122 14.49 33.72 -12.86
N VAL A 123 15.19 34.24 -11.84
CA VAL A 123 15.83 33.39 -10.83
C VAL A 123 14.73 32.43 -10.34
N PRO A 124 14.90 31.11 -10.48
CA PRO A 124 13.78 30.27 -10.82
C PRO A 124 12.97 29.89 -9.59
N GLY A 125 11.64 29.99 -9.73
CA GLY A 125 10.71 29.08 -9.07
C GLY A 125 10.80 27.69 -9.69
N GLY A 126 12.01 27.12 -9.75
CA GLY A 126 12.24 25.70 -9.99
C GLY A 126 11.71 24.93 -8.78
N SER A 127 11.28 23.68 -8.98
CA SER A 127 10.87 22.86 -7.83
C SER A 127 12.00 22.91 -6.81
N LEU A 128 11.73 23.48 -5.64
CA LEU A 128 12.70 23.83 -4.59
C LEU A 128 13.65 22.67 -4.22
N LEU A 129 13.28 21.44 -4.58
CA LEU A 129 13.94 20.17 -4.35
C LEU A 129 15.01 19.80 -5.41
N GLN A 130 14.92 20.29 -6.64
CA GLN A 130 15.89 20.01 -7.72
C GLN A 130 17.11 20.94 -7.67
N ASP A 131 16.97 22.11 -7.06
CA ASP A 131 18.05 23.07 -6.81
C ASP A 131 18.90 22.68 -5.58
N ILE A 132 18.44 21.69 -4.80
CA ILE A 132 19.17 21.12 -3.66
C ILE A 132 20.34 20.26 -4.18
N PRO A 133 21.56 20.38 -3.61
CA PRO A 133 22.67 19.48 -3.88
C PRO A 133 22.30 18.01 -3.77
N LEU A 134 22.91 17.17 -4.62
CA LEU A 134 22.57 15.75 -4.74
C LEU A 134 22.67 15.02 -3.39
N GLU A 135 23.68 15.36 -2.59
CA GLU A 135 23.95 14.73 -1.29
C GLU A 135 22.78 14.97 -0.33
N LEU A 136 22.35 16.23 -0.20
CA LEU A 136 21.24 16.62 0.66
C LEU A 136 19.93 16.00 0.19
N ARG A 137 19.73 15.92 -1.12
CA ARG A 137 18.53 15.31 -1.69
C ARG A 137 18.46 13.81 -1.45
N GLN A 138 19.60 13.12 -1.56
CA GLN A 138 19.69 11.70 -1.22
C GLN A 138 19.40 11.47 0.26
N THR A 139 19.92 12.32 1.15
CA THR A 139 19.61 12.26 2.59
C THR A 139 18.12 12.48 2.86
N ILE A 140 17.49 13.46 2.19
CA ILE A 140 16.05 13.71 2.31
C ILE A 140 15.25 12.49 1.83
N PHE A 141 15.58 11.94 0.67
CA PHE A 141 14.88 10.77 0.14
C PHE A 141 15.06 9.56 1.05
N GLU A 142 16.26 9.32 1.56
CA GLU A 142 16.51 8.24 2.52
C GLU A 142 15.69 8.43 3.79
N LEU A 143 15.64 9.64 4.35
CA LEU A 143 14.81 9.96 5.51
C LEU A 143 13.32 9.74 5.22
N VAL A 144 12.80 10.21 4.09
CA VAL A 144 11.39 10.06 3.70
C VAL A 144 11.02 8.58 3.49
N LEU A 145 11.92 7.80 2.91
CA LEU A 145 11.69 6.38 2.65
C LEU A 145 11.74 5.55 3.94
N THR A 146 12.56 5.95 4.91
CA THR A 146 12.77 5.21 6.18
C THR A 146 11.87 5.67 7.33
N ALA A 147 11.41 6.93 7.34
CA ALA A 147 10.60 7.48 8.43
C ALA A 147 9.23 6.80 8.54
N PRO A 148 8.89 6.13 9.65
CA PRO A 148 7.65 5.35 9.77
C PRO A 148 6.41 6.24 9.66
N VAL A 149 5.40 5.79 8.91
CA VAL A 149 4.10 6.47 8.76
C VAL A 149 3.03 5.63 9.43
N ALA A 150 2.60 6.08 10.62
CA ALA A 150 1.52 5.46 11.37
C ALA A 150 0.16 6.08 10.98
N PRO A 151 -0.91 5.29 10.77
CA PRO A 151 -2.24 5.85 10.58
C PRO A 151 -2.74 6.58 11.83
N SER A 152 -3.54 7.63 11.67
CA SER A 152 -3.95 8.51 12.79
C SER A 152 -4.84 7.80 13.80
N SER A 153 -5.84 7.05 13.33
CA SER A 153 -6.84 6.39 14.19
C SER A 153 -7.42 5.11 13.53
N PRO A 154 -8.06 4.24 14.33
CA PRO A 154 -8.83 3.11 13.80
C PRO A 154 -9.91 3.54 12.79
N SER A 155 -10.67 4.59 13.10
CA SER A 155 -11.72 5.15 12.24
C SER A 155 -11.25 5.46 10.82
N GLU A 156 -10.08 6.08 10.65
CA GLU A 156 -9.52 6.41 9.33
C GLU A 156 -8.91 5.19 8.63
N SER A 157 -8.48 4.20 9.41
CA SER A 157 -7.69 3.08 8.92
C SER A 157 -8.51 1.82 8.62
N GLN A 158 -9.79 1.78 8.97
CA GLN A 158 -10.63 0.59 8.84
C GLN A 158 -10.94 0.17 7.39
N HIS A 159 -10.94 1.12 6.45
CA HIS A 159 -11.31 0.88 5.05
C HIS A 159 -10.25 0.07 4.28
N GLY A 160 -10.70 -0.97 3.57
CA GLY A 160 -9.84 -1.84 2.77
C GLY A 160 -8.96 -2.79 3.59
N ARG A 161 -9.23 -2.95 4.89
CA ARG A 161 -8.66 -4.01 5.71
C ARG A 161 -9.43 -5.29 5.48
N ASP A 162 -8.74 -6.39 5.27
CA ASP A 162 -9.38 -7.70 5.16
C ASP A 162 -8.63 -8.72 6.01
N GLN A 163 -9.35 -9.76 6.44
CA GLN A 163 -8.70 -10.94 7.00
C GLN A 163 -7.91 -11.63 5.89
N LEU A 164 -6.75 -12.17 6.28
CA LEU A 164 -5.86 -12.94 5.44
C LEU A 164 -6.64 -13.86 4.47
N LEU A 165 -6.45 -13.67 3.16
CA LEU A 165 -6.97 -14.56 2.11
C LEU A 165 -6.16 -15.86 2.02
N TYR A 166 -4.85 -15.79 2.31
CA TYR A 166 -3.92 -16.91 2.19
C TYR A 166 -3.97 -17.82 3.42
N CYS A 167 -4.08 -19.13 3.20
CA CYS A 167 -3.91 -20.11 4.27
C CYS A 167 -2.45 -20.09 4.73
N LEU A 168 -2.21 -19.91 6.03
CA LEU A 168 -0.94 -20.28 6.63
C LEU A 168 -0.67 -21.75 6.31
N ARG A 169 0.52 -22.03 5.77
CA ARG A 169 0.93 -23.39 5.41
C ARG A 169 1.19 -24.20 6.66
N ASP A 170 0.90 -25.50 6.57
CA ASP A 170 1.25 -26.51 7.57
C ASP A 170 0.66 -26.31 8.98
N VAL A 171 -0.26 -25.36 9.17
CA VAL A 171 -1.04 -25.23 10.41
C VAL A 171 -2.05 -26.37 10.46
N ARG A 172 -1.66 -27.47 11.10
CA ARG A 172 -2.59 -28.56 11.44
C ARG A 172 -3.52 -28.07 12.55
N CYS A 173 -4.80 -28.43 12.45
CA CYS A 173 -5.88 -28.28 13.44
C CYS A 173 -6.69 -26.98 13.39
N GLY A 174 -8.01 -27.08 13.10
CA GLY A 174 -9.12 -26.29 13.68
C GLY A 174 -9.06 -24.75 13.71
N TRP A 175 -8.08 -24.15 13.05
CA TRP A 175 -7.70 -22.75 13.20
C TRP A 175 -8.81 -21.83 12.67
N ARG A 176 -9.32 -20.93 13.52
CA ARG A 176 -10.21 -19.85 13.07
C ARG A 176 -9.37 -18.59 12.90
N ARG A 177 -9.28 -18.08 11.66
CA ARG A 177 -8.69 -16.77 11.33
C ARG A 177 -9.45 -15.70 12.09
N GLN A 178 -8.92 -15.25 13.22
CA GLN A 178 -9.63 -14.30 14.07
C GLN A 178 -8.64 -13.31 14.64
N GLY A 179 -8.90 -12.03 14.34
CA GLY A 179 -8.27 -10.94 15.05
C GLY A 179 -7.10 -10.28 14.34
N VAL A 180 -6.66 -10.69 13.15
CA VAL A 180 -5.70 -9.92 12.34
C VAL A 180 -6.37 -9.36 11.08
N TRP A 181 -6.34 -8.04 10.93
CA TRP A 181 -6.99 -7.33 9.83
C TRP A 181 -6.01 -6.44 9.10
N GLN A 182 -5.51 -6.91 7.97
CA GLN A 182 -4.41 -6.25 7.28
C GLN A 182 -4.89 -5.39 6.12
N GLN A 183 -4.24 -4.25 5.94
CA GLN A 183 -4.37 -3.42 4.74
C GLN A 183 -3.28 -3.79 3.72
N PRO A 184 -3.55 -3.68 2.40
CA PRO A 184 -2.49 -3.74 1.39
C PRO A 184 -1.34 -2.78 1.73
N PRO A 185 -0.07 -3.21 1.57
CA PRO A 185 1.08 -2.40 1.95
C PRO A 185 1.12 -1.11 1.14
N ARG A 186 1.40 0.01 1.82
CA ARG A 186 1.58 1.30 1.16
C ARG A 186 3.00 1.40 0.63
N ASN A 187 3.14 1.69 -0.66
CA ASN A 187 4.43 1.94 -1.28
C ASN A 187 4.77 3.43 -1.21
N LYS A 188 5.57 3.83 -0.21
CA LYS A 188 6.06 5.21 -0.03
C LYS A 188 6.79 5.77 -1.24
N SER A 189 7.54 4.91 -1.91
CA SER A 189 8.39 5.34 -3.01
C SER A 189 7.63 5.66 -4.27
N LEU A 190 6.37 5.20 -4.40
CA LEU A 190 5.59 5.34 -5.63
C LEU A 190 5.51 6.80 -6.06
N SER A 191 5.21 7.71 -5.13
CA SER A 191 5.14 9.14 -5.44
C SER A 191 6.49 9.70 -5.91
N LEU A 192 7.60 9.33 -5.27
CA LEU A 192 8.94 9.79 -5.66
C LEU A 192 9.40 9.20 -7.01
N LEU A 193 9.08 7.93 -7.27
CA LEU A 193 9.41 7.23 -8.52
C LEU A 193 8.65 7.79 -9.72
N LEU A 194 7.47 8.39 -9.51
CA LEU A 194 6.61 8.92 -10.57
C LEU A 194 6.81 10.43 -10.86
N VAL A 195 7.61 11.14 -10.06
CA VAL A 195 7.83 12.60 -10.22
C VAL A 195 8.71 12.91 -11.43
N SER A 196 9.88 12.27 -11.56
CA SER A 196 10.81 12.53 -12.67
C SER A 196 11.78 11.37 -12.90
N LYS A 197 12.38 11.31 -14.10
CA LYS A 197 13.44 10.33 -14.41
C LYS A 197 14.66 10.47 -13.49
N GLN A 198 14.99 11.70 -13.08
CA GLN A 198 16.09 11.95 -12.16
C GLN A 198 15.79 11.36 -10.77
N PHE A 199 14.60 11.63 -10.23
CA PHE A 199 14.19 11.10 -8.93
C PHE A 199 14.09 9.58 -8.97
N TYR A 200 13.62 9.01 -10.08
CA TYR A 200 13.63 7.58 -10.29
C TYR A 200 15.05 6.99 -10.16
N ILE A 201 16.04 7.55 -10.86
CA ILE A 201 17.43 7.06 -10.79
C ILE A 201 18.00 7.21 -9.38
N GLU A 202 17.76 8.35 -8.73
CA GLU A 202 18.27 8.62 -7.37
C GLU A 202 17.64 7.68 -6.33
N VAL A 203 16.32 7.49 -6.35
CA VAL A 203 15.61 6.57 -5.45
C VAL A 203 16.04 5.12 -5.70
N GLN A 204 16.21 4.70 -6.96
CA GLN A 204 16.73 3.37 -7.29
C GLN A 204 18.16 3.17 -6.77
N ASN A 205 19.01 4.19 -6.79
CA ASN A 205 20.34 4.14 -6.20
C ASN A 205 20.29 3.99 -4.68
N ILE A 206 19.34 4.67 -4.01
CA ILE A 206 19.10 4.52 -2.57
C ILE A 206 18.62 3.10 -2.25
N PHE A 207 17.68 2.55 -3.03
CA PHE A 207 17.17 1.19 -2.84
C PHE A 207 18.24 0.09 -2.87
N ARG A 208 19.27 0.26 -3.70
CA ARG A 208 20.40 -0.67 -3.79
C ARG A 208 21.27 -0.67 -2.52
N ARG A 209 21.28 0.44 -1.78
CA ARG A 209 22.12 0.61 -0.58
C ARG A 209 21.35 0.42 0.72
N LEU A 210 20.03 0.68 0.71
CA LEU A 210 19.19 0.49 1.88
C LEU A 210 19.23 -0.96 2.36
N PRO A 211 19.32 -1.21 3.67
CA PRO A 211 19.21 -2.56 4.23
C PRO A 211 17.80 -3.13 4.03
N ASN A 212 17.62 -4.42 4.26
CA ASN A 212 16.31 -5.06 4.26
C ASN A 212 15.64 -4.88 5.64
N ASN A 213 15.40 -3.62 5.98
CA ASN A 213 14.72 -3.22 7.22
C ASN A 213 13.27 -2.84 6.92
N TYR A 214 12.36 -3.34 7.74
CA TYR A 214 10.92 -3.11 7.56
C TYR A 214 10.28 -2.60 8.84
N HIS A 215 9.30 -1.72 8.67
CA HIS A 215 8.49 -1.22 9.77
C HIS A 215 7.04 -1.65 9.58
N VAL A 216 6.42 -2.06 10.69
CA VAL A 216 4.98 -2.35 10.76
C VAL A 216 4.37 -1.63 11.96
N ASP A 217 3.37 -0.81 11.69
CA ASP A 217 2.52 -0.24 12.74
C ASP A 217 1.33 -1.16 12.97
N ILE A 218 1.09 -1.58 14.21
CA ILE A 218 0.02 -2.49 14.58
C ILE A 218 -0.90 -1.76 15.57
N MET A 219 -2.11 -1.44 15.13
CA MET A 219 -3.13 -0.98 16.07
C MET A 219 -3.74 -2.19 16.77
N SER A 220 -3.64 -2.26 18.09
CA SER A 220 -4.39 -3.19 18.93
C SER A 220 -5.69 -2.51 19.33
N VAL A 221 -6.76 -2.80 18.60
CA VAL A 221 -8.10 -2.26 18.88
C VAL A 221 -8.84 -3.29 19.72
N LYS A 222 -9.17 -2.94 20.97
CA LYS A 222 -9.77 -3.89 21.92
C LYS A 222 -11.06 -4.46 21.35
N ASN A 223 -11.20 -5.78 21.40
CA ASN A 223 -12.29 -6.58 20.80
C ASN A 223 -12.37 -6.55 19.26
N TYR A 224 -11.59 -5.72 18.56
CA TYR A 224 -11.70 -5.49 17.11
C TYR A 224 -10.49 -6.01 16.33
N GLY A 225 -9.40 -6.40 16.99
CA GLY A 225 -8.25 -7.07 16.37
C GLY A 225 -6.95 -6.28 16.42
N PHE A 226 -5.90 -6.94 15.96
CA PHE A 226 -4.64 -6.38 15.53
C PHE A 226 -4.74 -5.95 14.07
N TRP A 227 -4.43 -4.70 13.82
CA TRP A 227 -4.57 -4.07 12.52
C TRP A 227 -3.19 -3.67 12.01
N PRO A 228 -2.41 -4.60 11.44
CA PRO A 228 -1.08 -4.30 10.92
C PRO A 228 -1.17 -3.40 9.69
N THR A 229 -0.26 -2.45 9.62
CA THR A 229 -0.08 -1.51 8.52
C THR A 229 1.39 -1.54 8.14
N TRP A 230 1.66 -2.13 6.99
CA TRP A 230 3.02 -2.26 6.48
C TRP A 230 3.42 -1.04 5.68
N ASP A 231 4.58 -0.52 6.04
CA ASP A 231 5.15 0.66 5.43
C ASP A 231 6.40 0.28 4.63
N ILE A 232 6.24 0.14 3.32
CA ILE A 232 7.23 -0.52 2.48
C ILE A 232 7.84 0.47 1.49
N ALA A 233 9.10 0.82 1.72
CA ALA A 233 9.89 1.61 0.79
C ALA A 233 10.30 0.80 -0.46
N LYS A 234 10.81 -0.41 -0.25
CA LYS A 234 11.27 -1.33 -1.30
C LYS A 234 10.83 -2.76 -1.03
N ARG A 235 10.66 -3.56 -2.08
CA ARG A 235 10.42 -5.00 -1.91
C ARG A 235 11.65 -5.71 -1.36
N PRO A 236 11.49 -6.82 -0.63
CA PRO A 236 12.62 -7.66 -0.22
C PRO A 236 13.47 -8.07 -1.42
N THR A 237 14.77 -7.79 -1.35
CA THR A 237 15.74 -8.16 -2.39
C THR A 237 16.28 -9.57 -2.21
N SER A 238 16.12 -10.14 -1.01
CA SER A 238 16.52 -11.49 -0.65
C SER A 238 15.50 -12.09 0.31
N ARG A 239 15.65 -13.39 0.64
CA ARG A 239 14.87 -14.04 1.69
C ARG A 239 15.30 -13.64 3.11
N TYR A 240 16.42 -12.92 3.24
CA TYR A 240 17.00 -12.51 4.51
C TYR A 240 16.55 -11.09 4.82
N ILE A 241 15.93 -10.92 5.98
CA ILE A 241 15.47 -9.66 6.53
C ILE A 241 16.38 -9.32 7.70
N ASP A 242 17.06 -8.19 7.61
CA ASP A 242 18.02 -7.77 8.62
C ASP A 242 17.28 -7.39 9.90
N LYS A 243 16.21 -6.61 9.79
CA LYS A 243 15.46 -6.14 10.95
C LYS A 243 14.00 -5.84 10.64
N VAL A 244 13.10 -6.25 11.55
CA VAL A 244 11.71 -5.83 11.54
C VAL A 244 11.39 -5.07 12.82
N THR A 245 11.02 -3.80 12.68
CA THR A 245 10.56 -2.98 13.80
C THR A 245 9.04 -2.89 13.77
N SER A 246 8.41 -3.35 14.85
CA SER A 246 6.98 -3.25 15.08
C SER A 246 6.69 -2.18 16.12
N THR A 247 5.71 -1.32 15.84
CA THR A 247 5.16 -0.39 16.83
C THR A 247 3.71 -0.78 17.11
N ILE A 248 3.41 -1.14 18.35
CA ILE A 248 2.08 -1.56 18.78
C ILE A 248 1.42 -0.44 19.55
N ARG A 249 0.32 0.09 19.00
CA ARG A 249 -0.48 1.16 19.59
C ARG A 249 -1.81 0.61 20.08
N ILE A 250 -2.21 0.98 21.29
CA ILE A 250 -3.42 0.46 21.94
C ILE A 250 -4.56 1.46 21.77
N PHE A 251 -5.73 0.98 21.35
CA PHE A 251 -6.92 1.80 21.12
C PHE A 251 -8.15 1.21 21.79
N GLU A 252 -8.96 2.07 22.40
CA GLU A 252 -10.37 1.74 22.67
C GLU A 252 -11.16 1.76 21.35
N PRO A 253 -12.18 0.90 21.20
CA PRO A 253 -13.03 0.93 20.01
C PRO A 253 -13.85 2.22 19.98
N THR A 254 -13.98 2.80 18.79
CA THR A 254 -14.85 3.96 18.54
C THR A 254 -16.21 3.49 18.00
N ASP A 255 -17.24 4.33 18.14
CA ASP A 255 -18.62 3.99 17.77
C ASP A 255 -18.83 3.84 16.25
N ASP A 256 -17.89 4.33 15.44
CA ASP A 256 -17.94 4.35 13.98
C ASP A 256 -17.20 3.18 13.30
N LEU A 257 -16.73 2.22 14.09
CA LEU A 257 -16.07 1.03 13.55
C LEU A 257 -17.07 0.04 12.97
N ASP A 258 -16.73 -0.52 11.80
CA ASP A 258 -17.55 -1.54 11.14
C ASP A 258 -17.72 -2.79 12.02
N ASP A 259 -18.97 -3.24 12.17
CA ASP A 259 -19.36 -4.41 12.95
C ASP A 259 -18.64 -5.70 12.51
N ARG A 260 -18.12 -5.77 11.28
CA ARG A 260 -17.36 -6.95 10.81
C ARG A 260 -16.09 -7.23 11.62
N PHE A 261 -15.52 -6.20 12.25
CA PHE A 261 -14.33 -6.31 13.09
C PHE A 261 -14.66 -6.72 14.51
N LYS A 262 -15.90 -6.44 14.95
CA LYS A 262 -16.35 -6.64 16.30
C LYS A 262 -16.17 -8.10 16.70
N ASP A 263 -15.75 -8.30 17.94
CA ASP A 263 -15.58 -9.62 18.54
C ASP A 263 -14.51 -10.51 17.88
N SER A 264 -13.70 -9.96 16.96
CA SER A 264 -12.66 -10.70 16.25
C SER A 264 -11.42 -10.98 17.09
N LEU A 265 -11.18 -10.22 18.15
CA LEU A 265 -10.13 -10.49 19.13
C LEU A 265 -10.75 -10.92 20.46
N SER A 266 -10.36 -12.09 20.96
CA SER A 266 -10.85 -12.59 22.24
C SER A 266 -9.72 -13.09 23.13
N PHE A 267 -9.82 -12.78 24.42
CA PHE A 267 -8.91 -13.23 25.47
C PHE A 267 -9.52 -14.35 26.30
N ARG A 268 -10.42 -15.13 25.68
CA ARG A 268 -11.12 -16.24 26.33
C ARG A 268 -10.44 -17.54 25.93
N GLY A 269 -9.94 -18.27 26.92
CA GLY A 269 -9.41 -19.63 26.72
C GLY A 269 -10.50 -20.68 26.55
N GLY A 270 -10.21 -21.73 25.77
CA GLY A 270 -11.05 -22.92 25.63
C GLY A 270 -10.53 -24.10 26.44
N HIS A 271 -11.31 -25.19 26.49
CA HIS A 271 -10.86 -26.47 27.05
C HIS A 271 -9.87 -27.16 26.10
N GLY A 272 -8.58 -26.78 26.19
CA GLY A 272 -7.47 -27.47 25.52
C GLY A 272 -6.76 -26.71 24.39
N GLY A 273 -6.94 -25.39 24.25
CA GLY A 273 -6.21 -24.58 23.27
C GLY A 273 -5.97 -23.12 23.70
N PRO A 274 -4.96 -22.43 23.14
CA PRO A 274 -4.64 -21.03 23.43
C PRO A 274 -5.81 -20.06 23.14
N GLU A 275 -5.78 -18.87 23.77
CA GLU A 275 -6.77 -17.81 23.53
C GLU A 275 -6.71 -17.31 22.07
N GLY A 276 -7.82 -16.76 21.58
CA GLY A 276 -7.89 -16.18 20.23
C GLY A 276 -6.82 -15.10 19.99
N ALA A 277 -6.50 -14.28 20.99
CA ALA A 277 -5.46 -13.28 20.89
C ALA A 277 -4.04 -13.86 20.80
N VAL A 278 -3.77 -15.02 21.42
CA VAL A 278 -2.48 -15.74 21.23
C VAL A 278 -2.33 -16.15 19.77
N TRP A 279 -3.41 -16.69 19.19
CA TRP A 279 -3.40 -17.09 17.78
C TRP A 279 -3.21 -15.90 16.84
N ALA A 280 -3.79 -14.74 17.16
CA ALA A 280 -3.59 -13.54 16.37
C ALA A 280 -2.14 -13.01 16.44
N ILE A 281 -1.47 -13.12 17.61
CA ILE A 281 -0.03 -12.81 17.73
C ILE A 281 0.81 -13.77 16.91
N TYR A 282 0.50 -15.07 16.98
CA TYR A 282 1.18 -16.09 16.21
C TYR A 282 0.98 -15.88 14.69
N GLU A 283 -0.22 -15.50 14.26
CA GLU A 283 -0.54 -15.14 12.88
C GLU A 283 0.36 -14.00 12.37
N LEU A 284 0.59 -12.96 13.16
CA LEU A 284 1.48 -11.84 12.78
C LEU A 284 2.93 -12.28 12.53
N LEU A 285 3.43 -13.22 13.33
CA LEU A 285 4.81 -13.72 13.19
C LEU A 285 4.95 -14.71 12.03
N VAL A 286 4.04 -15.69 11.95
CA VAL A 286 4.11 -16.71 10.89
C VAL A 286 3.79 -16.10 9.53
N SER A 287 2.87 -15.15 9.44
CA SER A 287 2.61 -14.43 8.19
C SER A 287 3.84 -13.69 7.67
N LEU A 288 4.61 -13.07 8.57
CA LEU A 288 5.87 -12.42 8.24
C LEU A 288 6.90 -13.44 7.71
N ILE A 289 7.01 -14.62 8.33
CA ILE A 289 7.93 -15.68 7.89
C ILE A 289 7.49 -16.27 6.54
N GLN A 290 6.21 -16.59 6.36
CA GLN A 290 5.74 -17.32 5.19
C GLN A 290 5.50 -16.41 3.98
N HIS A 291 5.10 -15.16 4.20
CA HIS A 291 4.68 -14.25 3.14
C HIS A 291 5.49 -12.96 3.08
N GLY A 292 6.32 -12.68 4.08
CA GLY A 292 7.14 -11.49 4.13
C GLY A 292 6.37 -10.21 4.49
N PRO A 293 7.08 -9.07 4.55
CA PRO A 293 6.50 -7.77 4.86
C PRO A 293 5.33 -7.45 3.93
N GLY A 294 4.16 -7.16 4.50
CA GLY A 294 2.99 -6.73 3.73
C GLY A 294 2.40 -7.79 2.79
N TYR A 295 2.70 -9.08 3.00
CA TYR A 295 2.39 -10.17 2.06
C TYR A 295 3.05 -10.02 0.69
N ILE A 296 4.13 -9.23 0.60
CA ILE A 296 4.92 -9.13 -0.62
C ILE A 296 5.91 -10.30 -0.65
N GLY A 297 5.38 -11.50 -0.84
CA GLY A 297 6.17 -12.72 -0.91
C GLY A 297 7.08 -12.75 -2.14
N LEU A 298 8.19 -13.47 -2.04
CA LEU A 298 8.99 -13.82 -3.20
C LEU A 298 8.17 -14.75 -4.12
N PRO A 299 8.32 -14.66 -5.45
CA PRO A 299 7.55 -15.46 -6.42
C PRO A 299 7.70 -16.99 -6.26
N ASN A 300 8.63 -17.46 -5.42
CA ASN A 300 9.01 -18.86 -5.28
C ASN A 300 8.54 -19.52 -3.97
N ASN A 301 7.59 -18.93 -3.22
CA ASN A 301 7.04 -19.53 -1.99
C ASN A 301 8.09 -19.91 -0.92
N GLN A 302 9.23 -19.21 -0.87
CA GLN A 302 10.26 -19.45 0.14
C GLN A 302 9.93 -18.69 1.43
N ARG A 303 10.19 -19.32 2.59
CA ARG A 303 10.11 -18.67 3.91
C ARG A 303 11.24 -17.65 4.07
N PHE A 304 10.92 -16.54 4.72
CA PHE A 304 11.88 -15.50 5.09
C PHE A 304 12.64 -15.90 6.36
N ILE A 305 13.90 -15.48 6.43
CA ILE A 305 14.75 -15.60 7.61
C ILE A 305 14.94 -14.18 8.14
N ILE A 306 14.65 -13.98 9.42
CA ILE A 306 14.64 -12.68 10.07
C ILE A 306 15.73 -12.68 11.14
N ASN A 307 16.68 -11.75 11.06
CA ASN A 307 17.75 -11.70 12.07
C ASN A 307 17.20 -11.12 13.38
N GLU A 308 16.65 -9.90 13.32
CA GLU A 308 16.15 -9.20 14.50
C GLU A 308 14.68 -8.76 14.36
N ILE A 309 13.90 -8.96 15.42
CA ILE A 309 12.57 -8.37 15.57
C ILE A 309 12.57 -7.44 16.78
N GLU A 310 12.19 -6.19 16.60
CA GLU A 310 11.94 -5.25 17.69
C GLU A 310 10.45 -4.98 17.79
N VAL A 311 9.88 -5.17 18.97
CA VAL A 311 8.47 -4.91 19.26
C VAL A 311 8.39 -3.79 20.29
N ASN A 312 8.01 -2.60 19.87
CA ASN A 312 7.79 -1.46 20.76
C ASN A 312 6.30 -1.30 21.06
N VAL A 313 5.89 -1.56 22.30
CA VAL A 313 4.53 -1.27 22.76
C VAL A 313 4.51 0.13 23.36
N VAL A 314 3.67 1.00 22.81
CA VAL A 314 3.57 2.39 23.24
C VAL A 314 2.29 2.64 24.03
N ALA A 315 2.39 3.55 25.00
CA ALA A 315 1.27 4.00 25.80
C ALA A 315 0.12 4.52 24.91
N PRO A 316 -1.14 4.30 25.30
CA PRO A 316 -2.27 4.79 24.53
C PRO A 316 -2.27 6.32 24.44
N THR A 317 -2.55 6.85 23.24
CA THR A 317 -2.58 8.29 22.96
C THR A 317 -3.98 8.80 22.57
N ASP A 318 -4.99 7.93 22.60
CA ASP A 318 -6.38 8.22 22.24
C ASP A 318 -7.18 8.95 23.34
N GLY A 319 -6.55 9.21 24.50
CA GLY A 319 -7.16 9.91 25.63
C GLY A 319 -8.15 9.07 26.44
N ALA A 320 -8.31 7.78 26.13
CA ALA A 320 -9.19 6.90 26.87
C ALA A 320 -8.50 6.33 28.15
N ALA A 321 -9.30 5.80 29.08
CA ALA A 321 -8.79 5.36 30.39
C ALA A 321 -8.07 4.01 30.36
N HIS A 322 -8.28 3.19 29.31
CA HIS A 322 -7.64 1.89 29.09
C HIS A 322 -7.58 0.95 30.31
N THR A 323 -8.63 0.93 31.12
CA THR A 323 -8.63 0.22 32.42
C THR A 323 -8.58 -1.30 32.27
N LYS A 324 -9.18 -1.86 31.21
CA LYS A 324 -9.25 -3.30 30.92
C LYS A 324 -8.51 -3.67 29.63
N PHE A 325 -8.18 -4.94 29.46
CA PHE A 325 -7.54 -5.47 28.24
C PHE A 325 -8.56 -5.80 27.13
N SER A 326 -9.79 -6.08 27.52
CA SER A 326 -10.95 -6.36 26.68
C SER A 326 -12.11 -5.49 27.13
N CYS A 327 -12.98 -5.09 26.20
CA CYS A 327 -14.22 -4.40 26.57
C CYS A 327 -15.33 -5.38 27.00
N ARG A 328 -15.07 -6.70 27.00
CA ARG A 328 -16.05 -7.71 27.43
C ARG A 328 -16.03 -7.91 28.95
N ASP A 329 -17.21 -7.96 29.56
CA ASP A 329 -17.36 -8.12 31.01
C ASP A 329 -16.98 -9.52 31.53
N ASN A 330 -17.02 -10.55 30.67
CA ASN A 330 -16.75 -11.94 31.02
C ASN A 330 -15.38 -12.46 30.55
N ASP A 331 -14.54 -11.62 29.96
CA ASP A 331 -13.17 -11.99 29.62
C ASP A 331 -12.34 -11.97 30.92
N ASN A 332 -12.39 -13.08 31.66
CA ASN A 332 -11.49 -13.32 32.77
C ASN A 332 -10.20 -13.93 32.20
N PRO A 333 -9.09 -13.18 32.14
CA PRO A 333 -7.90 -13.65 31.45
C PRO A 333 -7.20 -14.67 32.34
N TRP A 334 -7.36 -15.96 32.03
CA TRP A 334 -6.67 -17.04 32.73
C TRP A 334 -5.14 -16.89 32.63
N TRP A 335 -4.64 -16.15 31.63
CA TRP A 335 -3.24 -15.77 31.50
C TRP A 335 -2.72 -14.85 32.62
N LEU A 336 -3.56 -14.06 33.31
CA LEU A 336 -3.13 -13.34 34.52
C LEU A 336 -2.62 -14.31 35.59
N ARG A 337 -3.13 -15.55 35.58
CA ARG A 337 -2.71 -16.62 36.47
C ARG A 337 -1.41 -17.29 36.01
N TRP A 338 -1.10 -17.26 34.72
CA TRP A 338 0.07 -17.90 34.10
C TRP A 338 1.27 -16.95 33.97
N SER A 339 1.03 -15.66 33.80
CA SER A 339 2.07 -14.63 33.63
C SER A 339 2.81 -14.25 34.93
N GLY A 340 2.46 -14.87 36.06
CA GLY A 340 3.07 -14.57 37.36
C GLY A 340 2.81 -13.15 37.88
N ILE A 341 1.94 -12.38 37.20
CA ILE A 341 1.53 -11.05 37.64
C ILE A 341 0.62 -11.24 38.86
N GLU A 342 1.02 -10.68 40.01
CA GLU A 342 0.23 -10.75 41.24
C GLU A 342 -1.21 -10.26 40.98
N TYR A 343 -2.17 -11.07 41.40
CA TYR A 343 -3.61 -10.76 41.39
C TYR A 343 -3.84 -9.49 42.25
N GLY A 344 -3.71 -8.31 41.64
CA GLY A 344 -3.78 -7.03 42.35
C GLY A 344 -2.81 -5.95 41.84
N LYS A 345 -1.77 -6.32 41.08
CA LYS A 345 -0.86 -5.33 40.48
C LYS A 345 -1.54 -4.65 39.28
N GLN A 346 -1.90 -3.39 39.45
CA GLN A 346 -2.49 -2.59 38.37
C GLN A 346 -1.38 -2.13 37.41
N LEU A 347 -1.15 -2.90 36.35
CA LEU A 347 -0.20 -2.54 35.31
C LEU A 347 -0.79 -1.48 34.37
N VAL A 348 0.08 -0.59 33.89
CA VAL A 348 -0.23 0.32 32.78
C VAL A 348 -0.52 -0.47 31.49
N PRO A 349 -1.32 0.08 30.56
CA PRO A 349 -1.83 -0.68 29.40
C PRO A 349 -0.75 -1.31 28.53
N GLU A 350 0.34 -0.59 28.27
CA GLU A 350 1.47 -1.04 27.45
C GLU A 350 2.26 -2.17 28.12
N GLU A 351 2.51 -2.07 29.43
CA GLU A 351 3.19 -3.12 30.19
C GLU A 351 2.34 -4.39 30.24
N ARG A 352 1.02 -4.23 30.36
CA ARG A 352 0.06 -5.34 30.35
C ARG A 352 0.09 -6.10 29.03
N LEU A 353 0.07 -5.40 27.90
CA LEU A 353 0.13 -6.01 26.57
C LEU A 353 1.49 -6.66 26.31
N ALA A 354 2.58 -5.99 26.65
CA ALA A 354 3.92 -6.55 26.49
C ALA A 354 4.11 -7.82 27.31
N ASN A 355 3.73 -7.83 28.59
CA ASN A 355 3.81 -9.02 29.44
C ASN A 355 2.96 -10.18 28.91
N TYR A 356 1.75 -9.89 28.40
CA TYR A 356 0.90 -10.89 27.76
C TYR A 356 1.60 -11.53 26.55
N MET A 357 2.12 -10.71 25.62
CA MET A 357 2.82 -11.20 24.42
C MET A 357 4.06 -12.01 24.79
N ILE A 358 4.87 -11.50 25.72
CA ILE A 358 6.10 -12.15 26.19
C ILE A 358 5.79 -13.50 26.83
N SER A 359 4.83 -13.56 27.76
CA SER A 359 4.49 -14.80 28.47
C SER A 359 4.07 -15.91 27.50
N HIS A 360 3.32 -15.57 26.45
CA HIS A 360 2.90 -16.56 25.46
C HIS A 360 4.00 -16.94 24.47
N LEU A 361 4.90 -16.02 24.14
CA LEU A 361 6.10 -16.37 23.36
C LEU A 361 7.05 -17.22 24.19
N ASP A 362 7.21 -16.94 25.48
CA ASP A 362 7.90 -17.79 26.46
C ASP A 362 7.43 -19.23 26.38
N THR A 363 6.14 -19.48 26.51
CA THR A 363 5.55 -20.81 26.33
C THR A 363 5.70 -21.37 24.91
N ALA A 364 5.59 -20.56 23.86
CA ALA A 364 5.74 -21.04 22.49
C ALA A 364 7.18 -21.50 22.17
N PHE A 365 8.18 -20.89 22.83
CA PHE A 365 9.58 -21.28 22.72
C PHE A 365 9.99 -22.38 23.73
N GLU A 366 9.13 -22.74 24.69
CA GLU A 366 9.36 -23.86 25.60
C GLU A 366 9.22 -25.20 24.86
N ALA A 367 10.10 -26.15 25.18
CA ALA A 367 10.26 -27.41 24.45
C ALA A 367 9.19 -28.48 24.79
N GLU A 368 8.04 -28.09 25.37
CA GLU A 368 6.95 -29.00 25.70
C GLU A 368 6.34 -29.62 24.43
N SER A 369 5.99 -30.92 24.49
CA SER A 369 5.55 -31.71 23.33
C SER A 369 4.36 -31.13 22.58
N ASP A 370 3.48 -30.43 23.30
CA ASP A 370 2.18 -30.01 22.81
C ASP A 370 2.24 -28.63 22.12
N VAL A 371 3.25 -27.81 22.44
CA VAL A 371 3.47 -26.47 21.87
C VAL A 371 4.63 -26.41 20.87
N ARG A 372 5.53 -27.39 20.88
CA ARG A 372 6.69 -27.50 19.99
C ARG A 372 6.37 -27.32 18.49
N PRO A 373 5.28 -27.89 17.93
CA PRO A 373 4.96 -27.70 16.51
C PRO A 373 4.68 -26.23 16.14
N TYR A 374 4.23 -25.41 17.09
CA TYR A 374 3.96 -23.99 16.87
C TYR A 374 5.25 -23.15 16.97
N GLY A 375 6.09 -23.43 17.96
CA GLY A 375 7.36 -22.73 18.17
C GLY A 375 8.43 -23.02 17.13
N GLN A 376 8.39 -24.19 16.48
CA GLN A 376 9.43 -24.63 15.56
C GLN A 376 9.67 -23.67 14.40
N GLU A 377 8.61 -23.16 13.77
CA GLU A 377 8.74 -22.19 12.65
C GLU A 377 9.27 -20.83 13.14
N LEU A 378 9.05 -20.47 14.40
CA LEU A 378 9.66 -19.26 14.96
C LEU A 378 11.16 -19.48 15.21
N TYR A 379 11.53 -20.63 15.75
CA TYR A 379 12.92 -20.98 16.07
C TYR A 379 13.80 -21.14 14.82
N GLU A 380 13.29 -21.75 13.76
CA GLU A 380 14.07 -22.02 12.55
C GLU A 380 14.25 -20.78 11.67
N GLN A 381 13.38 -19.77 11.80
CA GLN A 381 13.35 -18.61 10.89
C GLN A 381 13.65 -17.27 11.56
N ILE A 382 13.72 -17.20 12.89
CA ILE A 382 14.23 -16.04 13.64
C ILE A 382 15.62 -16.40 14.16
N PHE A 383 16.64 -15.63 13.78
CA PHE A 383 18.04 -16.05 13.99
C PHE A 383 18.70 -15.44 15.23
N GLU A 384 18.59 -14.13 15.45
CA GLU A 384 19.32 -13.48 16.55
C GLU A 384 18.44 -13.22 17.76
N SER A 385 17.41 -12.39 17.63
CA SER A 385 16.61 -12.00 18.80
C SER A 385 15.24 -11.40 18.50
N ILE A 386 14.38 -11.47 19.53
CA ILE A 386 13.16 -10.67 19.65
C ILE A 386 13.34 -9.74 20.85
N THR A 387 13.28 -8.43 20.62
CA THR A 387 13.45 -7.41 21.65
C THR A 387 12.13 -6.67 21.88
N PHE A 388 11.62 -6.71 23.10
CA PHE A 388 10.46 -5.96 23.54
C PHE A 388 10.89 -4.63 24.16
N GLN A 389 10.25 -3.56 23.73
CA GLN A 389 10.42 -2.21 24.24
C GLN A 389 9.09 -1.68 24.76
N LEU A 390 9.15 -0.87 25.82
CA LEU A 390 8.03 -0.08 26.32
C LEU A 390 8.36 1.39 26.12
N ASN A 391 7.53 2.10 25.35
CA ASN A 391 7.73 3.52 25.07
C ASN A 391 9.15 3.84 24.54
N GLY A 392 9.72 2.93 23.73
CA GLY A 392 11.06 3.06 23.15
C GLY A 392 12.22 2.69 24.09
N GLN A 393 11.95 2.26 25.33
CA GLN A 393 12.97 1.75 26.25
C GLN A 393 12.98 0.22 26.21
N GLU A 394 14.17 -0.39 26.12
CA GLU A 394 14.30 -1.85 26.18
C GLU A 394 13.74 -2.39 27.50
N TRP A 395 12.82 -3.34 27.37
CA TRP A 395 12.14 -3.99 28.49
C TRP A 395 12.64 -5.43 28.67
N LYS A 396 12.63 -6.21 27.59
CA LYS A 396 13.09 -7.60 27.59
C LYS A 396 13.64 -7.96 26.23
N LYS A 397 14.87 -8.47 26.19
CA LYS A 397 15.47 -9.05 24.99
C LYS A 397 15.54 -10.55 25.15
N ARG A 398 15.10 -11.28 24.13
CA ARG A 398 15.23 -12.73 24.07
C ARG A 398 16.12 -13.11 22.89
N ARG A 399 17.27 -13.71 23.17
CA ARG A 399 18.15 -14.26 22.13
C ARG A 399 17.75 -15.69 21.85
N ILE A 400 17.86 -16.09 20.58
CA ILE A 400 17.50 -17.45 20.17
C ILE A 400 18.56 -18.45 20.64
N ASP A 401 19.84 -18.05 20.70
CA ASP A 401 20.96 -18.87 21.19
C ASP A 401 20.83 -19.29 22.66
N ASP A 402 20.16 -18.49 23.48
CA ASP A 402 19.95 -18.78 24.91
C ASP A 402 19.03 -20.02 25.11
N LEU A 403 18.27 -20.43 24.08
CA LEU A 403 17.34 -21.56 24.12
C LEU A 403 18.02 -22.92 23.85
N ALA A 404 19.20 -22.93 23.21
CA ALA A 404 19.94 -24.16 22.91
C ALA A 404 20.63 -24.77 24.14
N ILE A 405 20.84 -23.99 25.21
CA ILE A 405 21.53 -24.45 26.42
C ILE A 405 20.58 -25.20 27.36
N ASP A 406 19.31 -24.81 27.43
CA ASP A 406 18.32 -25.46 28.30
C ASP A 406 17.76 -26.78 27.72
N GLY A 407 17.97 -27.05 26.42
CA GLY A 407 17.50 -28.26 25.73
C GLY A 407 18.48 -29.45 25.71
N ILE A 408 19.71 -29.29 26.20
CA ILE A 408 20.74 -30.35 26.22
C ILE A 408 20.90 -30.98 27.63
N GLY A 409 20.11 -30.50 28.61
CA GLY A 409 20.17 -30.94 30.00
C GLY A 409 18.96 -31.73 30.51
N ALA A 410 18.22 -32.43 29.66
CA ALA A 410 17.10 -33.30 30.06
C ALA A 410 17.19 -34.70 29.43
#